data_AF-A0A7S2YX00-F1
#
_entry.id   AF-A0A7S2YX00-F1
#
_cell.length_a   1.000
_cell.length_b   1.000
_cell.length_c   1.000
_cell.angle_alpha   90.00
_cell.angle_beta   90.00
_cell.angle_gamma   90.00
#
_symmetry.space_group_name_H-M   'P 1'
#
loop_
_entity.id
_entity.type
_entity.pdbx_description
1 polymer ?
#
loop_
_entity_poly.entity_id
_entity_poly.type
_entity_poly.pdbx_seq_one_letter_code
_entity_poly.pdbx_strand_id
1 'polypeptide(L)'
;ISAMPNKMFFTGDTAQCIARGLSFRFQDLKSIFYHLSQRHHTSIVVPRDPYKLVHNMRTHSGILNCANICIELMQNLFPFSIDTQEPDTGLFDGPLPCLLEAASFDELVLLLYSGNKAEGHIEFGAGQVIIVRDEEAKRRLPAALRDSIVCTVFEAKGLEFTDVLLFNFFSDSPTKNNEWRCVLELLEEAGERGESSTAVPEEENSDVARLEGREARRLEFNPERHKLLLDELRALYTAITRARVNLWVYDENIKARAPMFKLWGVRGLVRRISKGLDPDGITLARGRESSKEEWLERGQSMMDKKLYKQAAFCFQHGGERRKQAAADALNLVMESSEAKSGSNSRDKVRQVQMRYEAAQLFLEAREGVTWAPEAAACLRYGGYPMLARQLYLALGNTKSAEKCLPRAPRSTKVPRKVPIAVKSNEGEEEEEKTNAKTTTVSVMHVAEKEQARTPDEIDDDDAKIDDEEEEVYDEDDEDEDDVILSVLPSGDGRRRPRGGASRGRRGGGKGKKGT
;
A
#
# COMPACT_ATOMS: atom_id res chain seq x y z
N ILE A 1 -23.39 -11.06 4.06
CA ILE A 1 -23.88 -10.71 2.69
C ILE A 1 -24.45 -9.31 2.81
N SER A 2 -24.10 -8.40 1.89
CA SER A 2 -24.64 -7.03 1.87
C SER A 2 -26.17 -7.04 1.99
N ALA A 3 -26.75 -6.02 2.62
CA ALA A 3 -28.20 -5.86 2.69
C ALA A 3 -28.84 -5.66 1.30
N MET A 4 -28.05 -5.20 0.31
CA MET A 4 -28.49 -4.97 -1.07
C MET A 4 -27.51 -5.62 -2.06
N PRO A 5 -27.55 -6.96 -2.23
CA PRO A 5 -26.58 -7.68 -3.06
C PRO A 5 -26.63 -7.28 -4.55
N ASN A 6 -27.80 -6.83 -5.03
CA ASN A 6 -28.00 -6.41 -6.42
C ASN A 6 -27.55 -4.96 -6.69
N LYS A 7 -27.17 -4.19 -5.67
CA LYS A 7 -26.64 -2.82 -5.80
C LYS A 7 -25.12 -2.76 -5.66
N MET A 8 -24.45 -3.90 -5.73
CA MET A 8 -22.99 -3.95 -5.64
C MET A 8 -22.37 -3.70 -7.01
N PHE A 9 -21.42 -2.76 -7.07
CA PHE A 9 -20.57 -2.53 -8.24
C PHE A 9 -19.17 -3.09 -7.95
N PHE A 10 -18.64 -3.91 -8.86
CA PHE A 10 -17.32 -4.53 -8.73
C PHE A 10 -16.42 -4.04 -9.85
N THR A 11 -15.23 -3.58 -9.48
CA THR A 11 -14.19 -3.14 -10.40
C THR A 11 -12.85 -3.72 -9.98
N GLY A 12 -11.94 -3.93 -10.93
CA GLY A 12 -10.62 -4.46 -10.68
C GLY A 12 -9.96 -5.03 -11.92
N ASP A 13 -8.67 -5.30 -11.77
CA ASP A 13 -7.83 -5.91 -12.81
C ASP A 13 -7.16 -7.15 -12.23
N THR A 14 -7.47 -8.31 -12.80
CA THR A 14 -6.99 -9.62 -12.32
C THR A 14 -5.53 -9.87 -12.65
N ALA A 15 -4.97 -9.17 -13.64
CA ALA A 15 -3.54 -9.16 -13.94
C ALA A 15 -2.72 -8.41 -12.88
N GLN A 16 -3.34 -7.50 -12.12
CA GLN A 16 -2.67 -6.77 -11.03
C GLN A 16 -2.97 -7.35 -9.64
N CYS A 17 -3.43 -8.59 -9.55
CA CYS A 17 -3.66 -9.29 -8.29
C CYS A 17 -2.32 -9.77 -7.70
N ILE A 18 -1.54 -8.85 -7.10
CA ILE A 18 -0.18 -9.11 -6.60
C ILE A 18 -0.12 -9.48 -5.11
N ALA A 19 -1.26 -9.59 -4.44
CA ALA A 19 -1.30 -9.97 -3.03
C ALA A 19 -1.01 -11.48 -2.90
N ARG A 20 0.06 -11.82 -2.16
CA ARG A 20 0.55 -13.20 -2.04
C ARG A 20 -0.55 -14.14 -1.53
N GLY A 21 -0.76 -15.23 -2.26
CA GLY A 21 -1.72 -16.28 -1.91
C GLY A 21 -3.19 -15.91 -2.13
N LEU A 22 -3.46 -14.76 -2.75
CA LEU A 22 -4.80 -14.38 -3.20
C LEU A 22 -4.85 -14.47 -4.72
N SER A 23 -5.79 -15.26 -5.22
CA SER A 23 -6.17 -15.27 -6.64
C SER A 23 -7.63 -14.83 -6.73
N PHE A 24 -7.90 -13.81 -7.54
CA PHE A 24 -9.25 -13.34 -7.80
C PHE A 24 -9.54 -13.40 -9.31
N ARG A 25 -10.73 -13.90 -9.64
CA ARG A 25 -11.30 -13.86 -10.99
C ARG A 25 -12.74 -13.41 -10.93
N PHE A 26 -13.18 -12.64 -11.91
CA PHE A 26 -14.58 -12.27 -12.06
C PHE A 26 -15.45 -13.49 -12.32
N GLN A 27 -14.90 -14.53 -12.95
CA GLN A 27 -15.61 -15.81 -13.09
C GLN A 27 -15.93 -16.46 -11.74
N ASP A 28 -15.02 -16.38 -10.76
CA ASP A 28 -15.25 -16.92 -9.41
C ASP A 28 -16.36 -16.12 -8.69
N LEU A 29 -16.39 -14.79 -8.88
CA LEU A 29 -17.46 -13.94 -8.36
C LEU A 29 -18.83 -14.31 -8.95
N LYS A 30 -18.89 -14.55 -10.26
CA LYS A 30 -20.11 -15.00 -10.95
C LYS A 30 -20.63 -16.33 -10.39
N SER A 31 -19.73 -17.29 -10.13
CA SER A 31 -20.07 -18.56 -9.48
C SER A 31 -20.63 -18.36 -8.07
N ILE A 32 -20.07 -17.45 -7.26
CA ILE A 32 -20.58 -17.14 -5.92
C ILE A 32 -22.02 -16.62 -6.01
N PHE A 33 -22.30 -15.64 -6.89
CA PHE A 33 -23.64 -15.10 -7.05
C PHE A 33 -24.64 -16.13 -7.57
N TYR A 34 -24.20 -17.02 -8.47
CA TYR A 34 -25.00 -18.16 -8.94
C TYR A 34 -25.37 -19.11 -7.79
N HIS A 35 -24.43 -19.46 -6.91
CA HIS A 35 -24.75 -20.31 -5.76
C HIS A 35 -25.65 -19.63 -4.72
N LEU A 36 -25.52 -18.31 -4.54
CA LEU A 36 -26.37 -17.53 -3.64
C LEU A 36 -27.80 -17.42 -4.15
N SER A 37 -27.98 -17.21 -5.46
CA SER A 37 -29.32 -17.15 -6.06
C SER A 37 -30.07 -18.48 -5.89
N GLN A 38 -29.37 -19.62 -6.01
CA GLN A 38 -29.97 -20.94 -5.81
C GLN A 38 -30.32 -21.25 -4.34
N ARG A 39 -29.52 -20.79 -3.38
CA ARG A 39 -29.73 -21.11 -1.95
C ARG A 39 -30.83 -20.30 -1.30
N HIS A 40 -30.89 -19.01 -1.59
CA HIS A 40 -31.72 -18.11 -0.82
C HIS A 40 -33.11 -17.87 -1.42
N HIS A 41 -33.44 -18.37 -2.62
CA HIS A 41 -34.69 -18.08 -3.35
C HIS A 41 -35.02 -16.56 -3.43
N THR A 42 -34.03 -15.73 -3.09
CA THR A 42 -34.04 -14.29 -3.19
C THR A 42 -33.77 -13.93 -4.63
N SER A 43 -34.32 -12.80 -5.09
CA SER A 43 -34.11 -12.20 -6.42
C SER A 43 -32.67 -11.69 -6.63
N ILE A 44 -31.66 -12.45 -6.20
CA ILE A 44 -30.24 -12.15 -6.44
C ILE A 44 -29.95 -12.35 -7.91
N VAL A 45 -29.55 -11.28 -8.58
CA VAL A 45 -29.18 -11.29 -9.99
C VAL A 45 -27.73 -11.75 -10.12
N VAL A 46 -27.49 -12.76 -10.95
CA VAL A 46 -26.12 -13.17 -11.28
C VAL A 46 -25.51 -12.10 -12.19
N PRO A 47 -24.34 -11.54 -11.85
CA PRO A 47 -23.67 -10.55 -12.69
C PRO A 47 -23.42 -11.08 -14.10
N ARG A 48 -23.58 -10.19 -15.09
CA ARG A 48 -23.15 -10.46 -16.48
C ARG A 48 -21.62 -10.48 -16.55
N ASP A 49 -21.09 -10.84 -17.71
CA ASP A 49 -19.66 -10.76 -17.94
C ASP A 49 -19.18 -9.30 -17.78
N PRO A 50 -17.97 -9.10 -17.22
CA PRO A 50 -17.47 -7.78 -16.91
C PRO A 50 -17.32 -6.94 -18.18
N TYR A 51 -17.69 -5.66 -18.09
CA TYR A 51 -17.39 -4.69 -19.13
C TYR A 51 -15.88 -4.40 -19.13
N LYS A 52 -15.23 -4.51 -20.28
CA LYS A 52 -13.77 -4.37 -20.40
C LYS A 52 -13.42 -2.99 -20.93
N LEU A 53 -12.52 -2.29 -20.23
CA LEU A 53 -11.95 -1.01 -20.65
C LEU A 53 -10.57 -1.27 -21.23
N VAL A 54 -10.47 -1.28 -22.57
CA VAL A 54 -9.23 -1.64 -23.30
C VAL A 54 -8.42 -0.43 -23.77
N HIS A 55 -8.97 0.78 -23.66
CA HIS A 55 -8.30 2.01 -24.06
C HIS A 55 -7.62 2.66 -22.86
N ASN A 56 -6.29 2.70 -22.89
CA ASN A 56 -5.48 3.28 -21.85
C ASN A 56 -5.12 4.73 -22.20
N MET A 57 -5.59 5.65 -21.36
CA MET A 57 -5.40 7.10 -21.53
C MET A 57 -4.12 7.62 -20.86
N ARG A 58 -3.44 6.76 -20.08
CA ARG A 58 -2.31 7.13 -19.22
C ARG A 58 -0.97 6.80 -19.85
N THR A 59 -0.85 5.59 -20.38
CA THR A 59 0.39 4.99 -20.87
C THR A 59 0.27 4.77 -22.38
N HIS A 60 1.34 5.08 -23.11
CA HIS A 60 1.36 4.96 -24.57
C HIS A 60 1.59 3.52 -25.05
N SER A 61 1.35 3.27 -26.36
CA SER A 61 1.39 1.93 -26.97
C SER A 61 2.74 1.21 -26.79
N GLY A 62 3.87 1.90 -26.93
CA GLY A 62 5.21 1.30 -26.73
C GLY A 62 5.40 0.56 -25.41
N ILE A 63 4.98 1.13 -24.28
CA ILE A 63 5.05 0.47 -22.95
C ILE A 63 3.97 -0.61 -22.83
N LEU A 64 2.75 -0.32 -23.30
CA LEU A 64 1.63 -1.26 -23.22
C LEU A 64 1.89 -2.54 -24.02
N ASN A 65 2.58 -2.47 -25.14
CA ASN A 65 2.95 -3.65 -25.91
C ASN A 65 3.83 -4.60 -25.07
N CYS A 66 4.74 -4.07 -24.25
CA CYS A 66 5.51 -4.90 -23.30
C CYS A 66 4.63 -5.48 -22.18
N ALA A 67 3.66 -4.70 -21.68
CA ALA A 67 2.71 -5.14 -20.67
C ALA A 67 1.78 -6.26 -21.21
N ASN A 68 1.33 -6.14 -22.45
CA ASN A 68 0.47 -7.10 -23.14
C ASN A 68 1.16 -8.45 -23.31
N ILE A 69 2.48 -8.50 -23.49
CA ILE A 69 3.24 -9.77 -23.46
C ILE A 69 3.10 -10.48 -22.11
N CYS A 70 3.03 -9.75 -20.99
CA CYS A 70 2.80 -10.37 -19.69
C CYS A 70 1.38 -10.98 -19.62
N ILE A 71 0.38 -10.30 -20.19
CA ILE A 71 -0.99 -10.82 -20.29
C ILE A 71 -1.03 -12.09 -21.17
N GLU A 72 -0.42 -12.06 -22.35
CA GLU A 72 -0.31 -13.21 -23.27
C GLU A 72 0.35 -14.40 -22.56
N LEU A 73 1.45 -14.16 -21.85
CA LEU A 73 2.12 -15.19 -21.03
C LEU A 73 1.21 -15.76 -19.95
N MET A 74 0.48 -14.93 -19.23
CA MET A 74 -0.44 -15.39 -18.19
C MET A 74 -1.61 -16.21 -18.77
N GLN A 75 -2.15 -15.80 -19.92
CA GLN A 75 -3.24 -16.51 -20.58
C GLN A 75 -2.80 -17.84 -21.19
N ASN A 76 -1.60 -17.90 -21.77
CA ASN A 76 -1.08 -19.12 -22.40
C ASN A 76 -0.55 -20.12 -21.38
N LEU A 77 0.23 -19.67 -20.39
CA LEU A 77 0.81 -20.54 -19.37
C LEU A 77 -0.19 -20.87 -18.25
N PHE A 78 -1.10 -19.95 -17.91
CA PHE A 78 -2.03 -20.13 -16.79
C PHE A 78 -3.51 -19.82 -17.15
N PRO A 79 -4.08 -20.49 -18.17
CA PRO A 79 -5.40 -20.16 -18.73
C PRO A 79 -6.55 -20.23 -17.71
N PHE A 80 -6.41 -21.04 -16.66
CA PHE A 80 -7.43 -21.19 -15.61
C PHE A 80 -7.20 -20.27 -14.39
N SER A 81 -6.14 -19.47 -14.38
CA SER A 81 -5.77 -18.64 -13.23
C SER A 81 -5.99 -17.14 -13.44
N ILE A 82 -6.32 -16.72 -14.67
CA ILE A 82 -6.60 -15.33 -15.05
C ILE A 82 -7.90 -15.29 -15.88
N ASP A 83 -8.65 -14.19 -15.81
CA ASP A 83 -9.77 -13.98 -16.72
C ASP A 83 -9.24 -13.64 -18.12
N THR A 84 -9.99 -13.97 -19.18
CA THR A 84 -9.62 -13.58 -20.55
C THR A 84 -9.69 -12.06 -20.72
N GLN A 85 -8.53 -11.46 -20.93
CA GLN A 85 -8.34 -10.03 -21.13
C GLN A 85 -7.99 -9.74 -22.59
N GLU A 86 -8.58 -8.69 -23.13
CA GLU A 86 -8.17 -8.14 -24.42
C GLU A 86 -6.91 -7.29 -24.22
N PRO A 87 -6.00 -7.22 -25.21
CA PRO A 87 -4.79 -6.40 -25.10
C PRO A 87 -5.15 -4.92 -24.90
N ASP A 88 -4.46 -4.25 -23.97
CA ASP A 88 -4.63 -2.82 -23.75
C ASP A 88 -4.05 -2.05 -24.96
N THR A 89 -4.76 -1.00 -25.37
CA THR A 89 -4.37 -0.12 -26.47
C THR A 89 -4.13 1.29 -25.96
N GLY A 90 -2.98 1.87 -26.30
CA GLY A 90 -2.66 3.25 -25.98
C GLY A 90 -3.33 4.21 -26.97
N LEU A 91 -3.62 5.43 -26.52
CA LEU A 91 -4.14 6.49 -27.40
C LEU A 91 -3.13 6.97 -28.45
N PHE A 92 -1.84 6.88 -28.12
CA PHE A 92 -0.76 7.37 -28.96
C PHE A 92 0.45 6.43 -28.89
N ASP A 93 1.26 6.49 -29.93
CA ASP A 93 2.56 5.84 -29.96
C ASP A 93 3.56 6.65 -29.12
N GLY A 94 4.53 5.94 -28.54
CA GLY A 94 5.57 6.55 -27.74
C GLY A 94 6.87 5.75 -27.85
N PRO A 95 7.94 6.20 -27.18
CA PRO A 95 9.25 5.58 -27.28
C PRO A 95 9.23 4.11 -26.84
N LEU A 96 10.06 3.28 -27.45
CA LEU A 96 10.22 1.90 -26.98
C LEU A 96 10.88 1.89 -25.59
N PRO A 97 10.41 1.03 -24.66
CA PRO A 97 11.13 0.77 -23.42
C PRO A 97 12.58 0.37 -23.65
N CYS A 98 13.44 0.74 -22.72
CA CYS A 98 14.89 0.61 -22.84
C CYS A 98 15.44 -0.47 -21.92
N LEU A 99 16.13 -1.46 -22.48
CA LEU A 99 16.90 -2.45 -21.74
C LEU A 99 18.32 -1.95 -21.54
N LEU A 100 18.72 -1.74 -20.28
CA LEU A 100 20.04 -1.25 -19.91
C LEU A 100 21.01 -2.44 -19.81
N GLU A 101 21.82 -2.64 -20.86
CA GLU A 101 22.80 -3.72 -20.98
C GLU A 101 24.12 -3.39 -20.25
N ALA A 102 24.03 -3.00 -18.99
CA ALA A 102 25.19 -2.90 -18.12
C ALA A 102 25.49 -4.27 -17.48
N ALA A 103 26.76 -4.67 -17.48
CA ALA A 103 27.27 -5.88 -16.86
C ALA A 103 27.68 -5.66 -15.38
N SER A 104 27.75 -4.40 -14.94
CA SER A 104 28.05 -4.02 -13.56
C SER A 104 27.27 -2.79 -13.12
N PHE A 105 27.19 -2.56 -11.82
CA PHE A 105 26.58 -1.33 -11.30
C PHE A 105 27.35 -0.09 -11.72
N ASP A 106 28.69 -0.12 -11.75
CA ASP A 106 29.52 1.01 -12.20
C ASP A 106 29.23 1.37 -13.66
N GLU A 107 28.95 0.37 -14.49
CA GLU A 107 28.55 0.59 -15.88
C GLU A 107 27.14 1.15 -15.99
N LEU A 108 26.19 0.69 -15.16
CA LEU A 108 24.87 1.31 -15.08
C LEU A 108 25.00 2.79 -14.70
N VAL A 109 25.78 3.08 -13.66
CA VAL A 109 26.02 4.44 -13.19
C VAL A 109 26.59 5.30 -14.32
N LEU A 110 27.56 4.79 -15.10
CA LEU A 110 28.07 5.49 -16.27
C LEU A 110 27.00 5.71 -17.35
N LEU A 111 26.16 4.71 -17.62
CA LEU A 111 25.04 4.82 -18.58
C LEU A 111 24.04 5.91 -18.14
N LEU A 112 23.72 5.96 -16.86
CA LEU A 112 22.88 7.00 -16.28
C LEU A 112 23.55 8.38 -16.34
N TYR A 113 24.88 8.46 -16.18
CA TYR A 113 25.65 9.72 -16.23
C TYR A 113 26.00 10.24 -17.62
N SER A 114 25.91 9.42 -18.67
CA SER A 114 26.51 9.75 -19.97
C SER A 114 25.92 10.99 -20.67
N GLY A 115 24.90 11.64 -20.07
CA GLY A 115 24.39 12.95 -20.48
C GLY A 115 24.94 14.17 -19.72
N ASN A 116 25.45 14.05 -18.49
CA ASN A 116 25.95 15.17 -17.66
C ASN A 116 27.19 14.76 -16.86
N LYS A 117 28.38 15.02 -17.43
CA LYS A 117 29.68 14.77 -16.78
C LYS A 117 30.01 15.74 -15.62
N ALA A 118 29.17 16.75 -15.38
CA ALA A 118 29.55 17.89 -14.54
C ALA A 118 29.55 17.60 -13.03
N GLU A 119 28.69 16.71 -12.53
CA GLU A 119 28.45 16.64 -11.06
C GLU A 119 28.46 15.24 -10.45
N GLY A 120 28.46 14.15 -11.23
CA GLY A 120 28.65 12.80 -10.69
C GLY A 120 27.63 12.38 -9.62
N HIS A 121 26.42 12.96 -9.64
CA HIS A 121 25.27 12.60 -8.80
C HIS A 121 24.04 12.23 -9.67
N ILE A 122 23.45 11.04 -9.47
CA ILE A 122 22.25 10.60 -10.21
C ILE A 122 21.05 11.23 -9.52
N GLU A 123 20.47 12.26 -10.14
CA GLU A 123 19.28 12.92 -9.61
C GLU A 123 18.03 12.45 -10.34
N PHE A 124 17.08 11.94 -9.55
CA PHE A 124 15.73 11.62 -10.03
C PHE A 124 14.77 12.71 -9.60
N GLY A 125 13.97 13.22 -10.54
CA GLY A 125 12.92 14.20 -10.26
C GLY A 125 11.68 13.61 -9.58
N ALA A 126 10.74 14.48 -9.17
CA ALA A 126 9.52 14.11 -8.45
C ALA A 126 8.57 13.18 -9.25
N GLY A 127 8.67 13.26 -10.59
CA GLY A 127 7.92 12.40 -11.51
C GLY A 127 8.60 11.06 -11.82
N GLN A 128 9.80 10.82 -11.31
CA GLN A 128 10.60 9.64 -11.63
C GLN A 128 10.69 8.70 -10.42
N VAL A 129 10.76 7.39 -10.67
CA VAL A 129 10.80 6.38 -9.59
C VAL A 129 11.68 5.20 -9.95
N ILE A 130 12.28 4.63 -8.90
CA ILE A 130 12.89 3.31 -8.96
C ILE A 130 11.91 2.30 -8.36
N ILE A 131 11.49 1.33 -9.18
CA ILE A 131 10.67 0.22 -8.72
C ILE A 131 11.55 -1.01 -8.51
N VAL A 132 11.50 -1.56 -7.29
CA VAL A 132 12.17 -2.80 -6.89
C VAL A 132 11.15 -3.88 -6.58
N ARG A 133 11.58 -5.15 -6.59
CA ARG A 133 10.67 -6.29 -6.41
C ARG A 133 9.94 -6.28 -5.07
N ASP A 134 10.66 -6.10 -3.96
CA ASP A 134 10.13 -6.15 -2.60
C ASP A 134 10.99 -5.35 -1.58
N GLU A 135 10.62 -5.42 -0.29
CA GLU A 135 11.31 -4.70 0.78
C GLU A 135 12.76 -5.17 1.01
N GLU A 136 13.10 -6.41 0.66
CA GLU A 136 14.48 -6.91 0.79
C GLU A 136 15.35 -6.34 -0.33
N ALA A 137 14.82 -6.28 -1.55
CA ALA A 137 15.44 -5.59 -2.68
C ALA A 137 15.64 -4.10 -2.36
N LYS A 138 14.62 -3.43 -1.82
CA LYS A 138 14.68 -2.02 -1.41
C LYS A 138 15.79 -1.73 -0.39
N ARG A 139 16.00 -2.64 0.56
CA ARG A 139 17.09 -2.55 1.56
C ARG A 139 18.48 -2.76 0.97
N ARG A 140 18.60 -3.59 -0.08
CA ARG A 140 19.85 -3.87 -0.79
C ARG A 140 20.19 -2.85 -1.87
N LEU A 141 19.29 -1.91 -2.17
CA LEU A 141 19.51 -0.90 -3.19
C LEU A 141 20.83 -0.14 -2.95
N PRO A 142 21.69 0.03 -3.97
CA PRO A 142 22.95 0.77 -3.85
C PRO A 142 22.75 2.20 -3.37
N ALA A 143 23.68 2.71 -2.56
CA ALA A 143 23.57 4.04 -1.95
C ALA A 143 23.37 5.16 -2.98
N ALA A 144 24.03 5.08 -4.14
CA ALA A 144 23.92 6.05 -5.22
C ALA A 144 22.52 6.16 -5.85
N LEU A 145 21.63 5.20 -5.61
CA LEU A 145 20.24 5.22 -6.08
C LEU A 145 19.22 5.54 -4.97
N ARG A 146 19.67 5.67 -3.71
CA ARG A 146 18.77 5.87 -2.57
C ARG A 146 18.25 7.30 -2.45
N ASP A 147 18.94 8.27 -3.06
CA ASP A 147 18.45 9.64 -3.15
C ASP A 147 17.44 9.79 -4.31
N SER A 148 16.40 8.95 -4.28
CA SER A 148 15.32 8.95 -5.26
C SER A 148 14.04 8.42 -4.62
N ILE A 149 12.90 8.61 -5.30
CA ILE A 149 11.67 7.93 -4.89
C ILE A 149 11.84 6.44 -5.21
N VAL A 150 11.87 5.61 -4.17
CA VAL A 150 11.97 4.16 -4.30
C VAL A 150 10.69 3.51 -3.78
N CYS A 151 10.07 2.70 -4.64
CA CYS A 151 8.88 1.91 -4.30
C CYS A 151 9.12 0.44 -4.58
N THR A 152 8.55 -0.43 -3.74
CA THR A 152 8.31 -1.82 -4.14
C THR A 152 7.18 -1.86 -5.18
N VAL A 153 7.07 -2.96 -5.92
CA VAL A 153 5.92 -3.19 -6.82
C VAL A 153 4.58 -3.05 -6.08
N PHE A 154 4.53 -3.46 -4.80
CA PHE A 154 3.33 -3.37 -3.99
C PHE A 154 2.99 -1.92 -3.63
N GLU A 155 3.97 -1.14 -3.18
CA GLU A 155 3.79 0.28 -2.88
C GLU A 155 3.43 1.09 -4.13
N ALA A 156 4.00 0.75 -5.29
CA ALA A 156 3.75 1.44 -6.55
C ALA A 156 2.35 1.13 -7.14
N LYS A 157 1.64 0.10 -6.65
CA LYS A 157 0.32 -0.26 -7.19
C LYS A 157 -0.66 0.90 -7.01
N GLY A 158 -1.32 1.28 -8.12
CA GLY A 158 -2.25 2.40 -8.13
C GLY A 158 -1.58 3.78 -8.13
N LEU A 159 -0.24 3.85 -8.20
CA LEU A 159 0.51 5.06 -8.51
C LEU A 159 0.87 5.13 -9.98
N GLU A 160 1.25 6.33 -10.39
CA GLU A 160 1.71 6.64 -11.74
C GLU A 160 2.93 7.52 -11.64
N PHE A 161 3.84 7.33 -12.59
CA PHE A 161 5.09 8.07 -12.68
C PHE A 161 5.35 8.37 -14.15
N THR A 162 5.95 9.53 -14.41
CA THR A 162 6.40 9.90 -15.76
C THR A 162 7.39 8.86 -16.26
N ASP A 163 8.33 8.50 -15.38
CA ASP A 163 9.54 7.74 -15.69
C ASP A 163 9.75 6.63 -14.65
N VAL A 164 9.97 5.40 -15.10
CA VAL A 164 10.19 4.24 -14.20
C VAL A 164 11.48 3.53 -14.55
N LEU A 165 12.39 3.41 -13.57
CA LEU A 165 13.48 2.45 -13.60
C LEU A 165 13.08 1.19 -12.84
N LEU A 166 12.88 0.09 -13.56
CA LEU A 166 12.70 -1.24 -12.97
C LEU A 166 14.08 -1.83 -12.66
N PHE A 167 14.40 -1.98 -11.38
CA PHE A 167 15.74 -2.34 -10.91
C PHE A 167 15.78 -3.75 -10.31
N ASN A 168 16.65 -4.62 -10.85
CA ASN A 168 16.94 -5.97 -10.39
C ASN A 168 15.70 -6.86 -10.18
N PHE A 169 14.64 -6.64 -10.95
CA PHE A 169 13.37 -7.35 -10.77
C PHE A 169 13.51 -8.88 -10.95
N PHE A 170 14.27 -9.33 -11.96
CA PHE A 170 14.47 -10.75 -12.24
C PHE A 170 15.50 -11.37 -11.29
N SER A 171 16.56 -10.63 -10.97
CA SER A 171 17.56 -11.02 -9.96
C SER A 171 16.93 -11.26 -8.59
N ASP A 172 15.99 -10.40 -8.21
CA ASP A 172 15.31 -10.46 -6.92
C ASP A 172 14.00 -11.28 -6.96
N SER A 173 13.73 -11.95 -8.08
CA SER A 173 12.58 -12.83 -8.23
C SER A 173 12.73 -14.06 -7.31
N PRO A 174 11.68 -14.46 -6.56
CA PRO A 174 11.69 -15.67 -5.74
C PRO A 174 11.61 -16.96 -6.55
N THR A 175 11.45 -16.87 -7.88
CA THR A 175 11.40 -18.04 -8.77
C THR A 175 12.68 -18.85 -8.68
N LYS A 176 12.56 -20.19 -8.67
CA LYS A 176 13.71 -21.08 -8.56
C LYS A 176 14.12 -21.56 -9.95
N ASN A 177 15.33 -22.08 -10.09
CA ASN A 177 15.80 -22.79 -11.29
C ASN A 177 15.60 -22.03 -12.62
N ASN A 178 15.52 -20.70 -12.57
CA ASN A 178 15.29 -19.83 -13.71
C ASN A 178 13.96 -20.14 -14.46
N GLU A 179 12.85 -20.26 -13.72
CA GLU A 179 11.48 -20.47 -14.26
C GLU A 179 11.09 -19.46 -15.35
N TRP A 180 11.67 -18.26 -15.34
CA TRP A 180 11.52 -17.26 -16.41
C TRP A 180 11.84 -17.81 -17.80
N ARG A 181 12.62 -18.88 -17.94
CA ARG A 181 12.87 -19.57 -19.21
C ARG A 181 11.61 -20.16 -19.87
N CYS A 182 10.52 -20.36 -19.13
CA CYS A 182 9.23 -20.78 -19.67
C CYS A 182 8.58 -19.73 -20.58
N VAL A 183 8.92 -18.45 -20.44
CA VAL A 183 8.35 -17.39 -21.28
C VAL A 183 8.74 -17.51 -22.75
N LEU A 184 9.81 -18.26 -23.03
CA LEU A 184 10.31 -18.51 -24.38
C LEU A 184 9.41 -19.46 -25.18
N GLU A 185 8.40 -20.08 -24.55
CA GLU A 185 7.38 -20.87 -25.26
C GLU A 185 6.63 -20.03 -26.31
N LEU A 186 6.40 -18.74 -26.05
CA LEU A 186 5.75 -17.82 -26.99
C LEU A 186 6.55 -17.53 -28.27
N LEU A 187 7.82 -17.92 -28.33
CA LEU A 187 8.64 -17.74 -29.53
C LEU A 187 8.43 -18.87 -30.55
N GLU A 188 8.02 -20.07 -30.13
CA GLU A 188 7.77 -21.19 -31.05
C GLU A 188 6.45 -21.03 -31.81
N GLU A 189 5.39 -20.59 -31.14
CA GLU A 189 4.07 -20.37 -31.77
C GLU A 189 4.09 -19.29 -32.88
N ALA A 190 5.05 -18.36 -32.81
CA ALA A 190 5.28 -17.34 -33.83
C ALA A 190 6.13 -17.87 -35.01
N GLY A 191 7.04 -18.82 -34.75
CA GLY A 191 7.86 -19.47 -35.76
C GLY A 191 7.11 -20.49 -36.62
N GLU A 192 6.08 -21.14 -36.08
CA GLU A 192 5.23 -22.09 -36.83
C GLU A 192 4.19 -21.41 -37.75
N ARG A 193 3.95 -20.09 -37.60
CA ARG A 193 3.10 -19.30 -38.53
C ARG A 193 3.87 -18.64 -39.67
N GLY A 194 5.19 -18.76 -39.68
CA GLY A 194 6.07 -18.12 -40.67
C GLY A 194 7.07 -19.11 -41.24
N GLU A 195 6.63 -20.05 -42.07
CA GLU A 195 7.57 -20.67 -43.00
C GLU A 195 7.99 -19.66 -44.07
N SER A 196 9.32 -19.58 -44.23
CA SER A 196 10.08 -18.91 -45.28
C SER A 196 10.61 -17.49 -44.99
N SER A 197 11.92 -17.46 -44.79
CA SER A 197 12.86 -16.38 -45.17
C SER A 197 12.53 -14.97 -44.69
N THR A 198 13.21 -14.55 -43.63
CA THR A 198 14.41 -13.70 -43.80
C THR A 198 15.20 -13.77 -42.51
N ALA A 199 16.48 -14.15 -42.64
CA ALA A 199 17.45 -13.97 -41.59
C ALA A 199 17.48 -12.47 -41.24
N VAL A 200 16.95 -12.12 -40.08
CA VAL A 200 17.27 -10.84 -39.46
C VAL A 200 18.77 -10.88 -39.18
N PRO A 201 19.58 -9.91 -39.62
CA PRO A 201 21.01 -9.94 -39.38
C PRO A 201 21.24 -9.94 -37.87
N GLU A 202 21.90 -10.98 -37.37
CA GLU A 202 22.49 -11.02 -36.04
C GLU A 202 23.61 -9.97 -35.98
N GLU A 203 23.27 -8.69 -35.86
CA GLU A 203 24.19 -7.71 -35.29
C GLU A 203 24.13 -7.84 -33.76
N GLU A 204 24.60 -8.99 -33.26
CA GLU A 204 24.95 -9.18 -31.85
C GLU A 204 26.24 -8.40 -31.55
N ASN A 205 26.14 -7.07 -31.57
CA ASN A 205 27.28 -6.15 -31.40
C ASN A 205 27.71 -5.97 -29.94
N SER A 206 27.04 -6.59 -28.96
CA SER A 206 27.46 -6.59 -27.55
C SER A 206 27.75 -8.00 -27.04
N ASP A 207 28.85 -8.16 -26.28
CA ASP A 207 29.19 -9.41 -25.58
C ASP A 207 28.07 -9.85 -24.62
N VAL A 208 27.31 -8.88 -24.11
CA VAL A 208 26.16 -9.08 -23.23
C VAL A 208 25.03 -9.79 -23.96
N ALA A 209 24.67 -9.37 -25.17
CA ALA A 209 23.62 -9.99 -25.96
C ALA A 209 23.95 -11.46 -26.29
N ARG A 210 25.22 -11.75 -26.63
CA ARG A 210 25.72 -13.12 -26.86
C ARG A 210 25.57 -14.02 -25.63
N LEU A 211 25.89 -13.50 -24.44
CA LEU A 211 25.76 -14.22 -23.18
C LEU A 211 24.29 -14.49 -22.85
N GLU A 212 23.41 -13.50 -23.05
CA GLU A 212 21.96 -13.65 -22.88
C GLU A 212 21.41 -14.73 -23.83
N GLY A 213 21.82 -14.72 -25.10
CA GLY A 213 21.42 -15.73 -26.09
C GLY A 213 21.73 -17.17 -25.65
N ARG A 214 22.91 -17.39 -25.04
CA ARG A 214 23.33 -18.70 -24.52
C ARG A 214 22.56 -19.14 -23.27
N GLU A 215 22.20 -18.20 -22.41
CA GLU A 215 21.54 -18.45 -21.12
C GLU A 215 20.00 -18.51 -21.26
N ALA A 216 19.44 -17.91 -22.32
CA ALA A 216 18.03 -17.98 -22.69
C ALA A 216 17.67 -19.30 -23.42
N ARG A 217 18.03 -20.44 -22.82
CA ARG A 217 17.52 -21.74 -23.27
C ARG A 217 16.08 -21.89 -22.81
N ARG A 218 15.23 -22.57 -23.58
CA ARG A 218 13.85 -22.84 -23.18
C ARG A 218 13.77 -23.74 -21.94
N LEU A 219 12.72 -23.58 -21.14
CA LEU A 219 12.30 -24.53 -20.11
C LEU A 219 10.84 -24.89 -20.36
N GLU A 220 10.52 -26.18 -20.45
CA GLU A 220 9.15 -26.65 -20.62
C GLU A 220 8.30 -26.27 -19.40
N PHE A 221 7.13 -25.69 -19.65
CA PHE A 221 6.25 -25.21 -18.61
C PHE A 221 5.53 -26.36 -17.87
N ASN A 222 5.42 -26.23 -16.54
CA ASN A 222 4.67 -27.13 -15.70
C ASN A 222 3.85 -26.33 -14.67
N PRO A 223 2.50 -26.38 -14.72
CA PRO A 223 1.63 -25.59 -13.84
C PRO A 223 1.83 -25.85 -12.34
N GLU A 224 2.22 -27.07 -11.95
CA GLU A 224 2.41 -27.41 -10.54
C GLU A 224 3.73 -26.89 -9.99
N ARG A 225 4.77 -26.88 -10.82
CA ARG A 225 6.13 -26.47 -10.44
C ARG A 225 6.34 -24.97 -10.56
N HIS A 226 5.70 -24.32 -11.53
CA HIS A 226 5.99 -22.92 -11.90
C HIS A 226 4.92 -21.94 -11.41
N LYS A 227 4.26 -22.24 -10.27
CA LYS A 227 3.20 -21.38 -9.72
C LYS A 227 3.67 -19.96 -9.38
N LEU A 228 4.94 -19.82 -8.99
CA LEU A 228 5.52 -18.52 -8.65
C LEU A 228 5.66 -17.62 -9.88
N LEU A 229 5.89 -18.19 -11.06
CA LEU A 229 5.99 -17.42 -12.29
C LEU A 229 4.72 -16.59 -12.57
N LEU A 230 3.53 -17.09 -12.23
CA LEU A 230 2.29 -16.31 -12.37
C LEU A 230 2.31 -15.05 -11.49
N ASP A 231 2.67 -15.19 -10.21
CA ASP A 231 2.74 -14.05 -9.29
C ASP A 231 3.80 -13.03 -9.75
N GLU A 232 4.89 -13.52 -10.34
CA GLU A 232 5.93 -12.67 -10.91
C GLU A 232 5.49 -11.97 -12.20
N LEU A 233 4.75 -12.63 -13.09
CA LEU A 233 4.18 -12.01 -14.28
C LEU A 233 3.18 -10.91 -13.92
N ARG A 234 2.34 -11.13 -12.89
CA ARG A 234 1.45 -10.10 -12.35
C ARG A 234 2.22 -8.92 -11.75
N ALA A 235 3.29 -9.20 -11.01
CA ALA A 235 4.15 -8.18 -10.44
C ALA A 235 4.86 -7.36 -11.54
N LEU A 236 5.35 -8.03 -12.58
CA LEU A 236 6.01 -7.40 -13.73
C LEU A 236 5.03 -6.51 -14.50
N TYR A 237 3.84 -7.04 -14.83
CA TYR A 237 2.76 -6.27 -15.46
C TYR A 237 2.40 -5.03 -14.63
N THR A 238 2.26 -5.20 -13.31
CA THR A 238 1.94 -4.08 -12.41
C THR A 238 3.05 -3.03 -12.43
N ALA A 239 4.32 -3.42 -12.42
CA ALA A 239 5.47 -2.51 -12.45
C ALA A 239 5.59 -1.75 -13.78
N ILE A 240 5.45 -2.45 -14.92
CA ILE A 240 5.52 -1.86 -16.28
C ILE A 240 4.45 -0.79 -16.45
N THR A 241 3.21 -1.07 -16.03
CA THR A 241 2.06 -0.15 -16.18
C THR A 241 2.08 1.06 -15.24
N ARG A 242 3.14 1.23 -14.42
CA ARG A 242 3.32 2.46 -13.61
C ARG A 242 3.95 3.59 -14.41
N ALA A 243 4.62 3.26 -15.53
CA ALA A 243 5.28 4.23 -16.40
C ALA A 243 4.29 4.89 -17.36
N ARG A 244 4.36 6.22 -17.47
CA ARG A 244 3.57 7.00 -18.43
C ARG A 244 4.33 7.29 -19.72
N VAL A 245 5.61 7.66 -19.61
CA VAL A 245 6.43 8.16 -20.73
C VAL A 245 7.62 7.26 -21.01
N ASN A 246 8.43 6.93 -19.99
CA ASN A 246 9.62 6.11 -20.21
C ASN A 246 9.70 4.95 -19.20
N LEU A 247 10.10 3.79 -19.72
CA LEU A 247 10.40 2.60 -18.95
C LEU A 247 11.83 2.16 -19.25
N TRP A 248 12.66 2.10 -18.21
CA TRP A 248 13.98 1.50 -18.26
C TRP A 248 14.01 0.25 -17.41
N VAL A 249 14.66 -0.80 -17.91
CA VAL A 249 14.80 -2.06 -17.19
C VAL A 249 16.28 -2.37 -17.06
N TYR A 250 16.75 -2.45 -15.81
CA TYR A 250 18.10 -2.90 -15.47
C TYR A 250 18.01 -4.10 -14.54
N ASP A 251 18.83 -5.11 -14.82
CA ASP A 251 18.95 -6.28 -13.96
C ASP A 251 20.39 -6.81 -14.01
N GLU A 252 21.06 -6.93 -12.88
CA GLU A 252 22.48 -7.31 -12.85
C GLU A 252 22.73 -8.77 -13.29
N ASN A 253 21.77 -9.67 -13.06
CA ASN A 253 21.92 -11.09 -13.35
C ASN A 253 21.51 -11.40 -14.79
N ILE A 254 22.52 -11.49 -15.66
CA ILE A 254 22.37 -11.84 -17.07
C ILE A 254 21.52 -13.11 -17.26
N LYS A 255 21.70 -14.14 -16.43
CA LYS A 255 20.96 -15.40 -16.58
C LYS A 255 19.48 -15.26 -16.25
N ALA A 256 19.16 -14.47 -15.23
CA ALA A 256 17.79 -14.26 -14.77
C ALA A 256 17.00 -13.37 -15.75
N ARG A 257 17.63 -12.31 -16.26
CA ARG A 257 16.97 -11.35 -17.18
C ARG A 257 16.88 -11.86 -18.63
N ALA A 258 17.81 -12.72 -19.05
CA ALA A 258 17.95 -13.16 -20.44
C ALA A 258 16.65 -13.65 -21.10
N PRO A 259 15.79 -14.47 -20.45
CA PRO A 259 14.58 -14.97 -21.11
C PRO A 259 13.61 -13.85 -21.53
N MET A 260 13.31 -12.91 -20.63
CA MET A 260 12.40 -11.81 -20.92
C MET A 260 13.03 -10.79 -21.87
N PHE A 261 14.33 -10.49 -21.70
CA PHE A 261 15.04 -9.56 -22.58
C PHE A 261 15.08 -10.10 -24.03
N LYS A 262 15.31 -11.41 -24.18
CA LYS A 262 15.25 -12.07 -25.49
C LYS A 262 13.84 -12.05 -26.08
N LEU A 263 12.82 -12.39 -25.29
CA LEU A 263 11.43 -12.38 -25.75
C LEU A 263 11.02 -11.00 -26.27
N TRP A 264 11.22 -9.94 -25.47
CA TRP A 264 10.91 -8.58 -25.87
C TRP A 264 11.75 -8.10 -27.07
N GLY A 265 13.02 -8.48 -27.11
CA GLY A 265 13.92 -8.14 -28.22
C GLY A 265 13.49 -8.77 -29.55
N VAL A 266 13.18 -10.07 -29.56
CA VAL A 266 12.72 -10.79 -30.77
C VAL A 266 11.37 -10.26 -31.26
N ARG A 267 10.50 -9.84 -30.35
CA ARG A 267 9.21 -9.20 -30.69
C ARG A 267 9.34 -7.73 -31.08
N GLY A 268 10.55 -7.15 -31.09
CA GLY A 268 10.80 -5.77 -31.51
C GLY A 268 10.19 -4.71 -30.58
N LEU A 269 9.98 -5.04 -29.30
CA LEU A 269 9.23 -4.19 -28.36
C LEU A 269 10.11 -3.24 -27.55
N VAL A 270 11.43 -3.36 -27.67
CA VAL A 270 12.39 -2.68 -26.78
C VAL A 270 13.63 -2.22 -27.53
N ARG A 271 14.23 -1.14 -27.04
CA ARG A 271 15.57 -0.69 -27.45
C ARG A 271 16.61 -1.21 -26.47
N ARG A 272 17.74 -1.69 -26.96
CA ARG A 272 18.88 -2.12 -26.13
C ARG A 272 19.91 -0.99 -26.06
N ILE A 273 20.38 -0.67 -24.85
CA ILE A 273 21.36 0.38 -24.62
C ILE A 273 22.55 -0.20 -23.89
N SER A 274 23.73 -0.10 -24.51
CA SER A 274 25.02 -0.49 -23.93
C SER A 274 26.02 0.66 -24.04
N LYS A 275 27.19 0.47 -23.42
CA LYS A 275 28.22 1.50 -23.31
C LYS A 275 28.68 1.98 -24.69
N GLY A 276 28.51 3.27 -24.96
CA GLY A 276 28.96 3.93 -26.21
C GLY A 276 27.98 3.91 -27.38
N LEU A 277 26.79 3.34 -27.21
CA LEU A 277 25.78 3.18 -28.27
C LEU A 277 24.65 4.22 -28.26
N ASP A 278 24.66 5.18 -27.34
CA ASP A 278 23.66 6.26 -27.30
C ASP A 278 24.35 7.64 -27.42
N PRO A 279 24.44 8.20 -28.64
CA PRO A 279 24.98 9.55 -28.84
C PRO A 279 24.13 10.64 -28.19
N ASP A 280 22.85 10.36 -27.89
CA ASP A 280 21.94 11.31 -27.24
C ASP A 280 21.88 11.13 -25.70
N GLY A 281 22.54 10.10 -25.18
CA GLY A 281 22.56 9.73 -23.77
C GLY A 281 21.20 9.22 -23.26
N ILE A 282 21.21 8.39 -22.21
CA ILE A 282 19.97 7.98 -21.57
C ILE A 282 19.34 9.20 -20.88
N THR A 283 18.18 9.63 -21.36
CA THR A 283 17.40 10.77 -20.84
C THR A 283 16.98 10.61 -19.37
N LEU A 284 17.21 9.45 -18.73
CA LEU A 284 16.84 9.20 -17.33
C LEU A 284 17.41 10.27 -16.39
N ALA A 285 18.66 10.70 -16.62
CA ALA A 285 19.32 11.77 -15.86
C ALA A 285 19.29 13.16 -16.56
N ARG A 286 18.60 13.29 -17.70
CA ARG A 286 18.31 14.59 -18.33
C ARG A 286 16.94 15.14 -17.89
N GLY A 287 16.27 14.46 -16.96
CA GLY A 287 15.04 14.95 -16.35
C GLY A 287 15.23 16.40 -15.93
N ARG A 288 14.30 17.27 -16.34
CA ARG A 288 14.21 18.63 -15.83
C ARG A 288 14.24 18.53 -14.30
N GLU A 289 15.17 19.24 -13.66
CA GLU A 289 15.17 19.36 -12.19
C GLU A 289 13.75 19.68 -11.74
N SER A 290 13.18 18.83 -10.88
CA SER A 290 11.83 19.04 -10.42
C SER A 290 11.76 20.29 -9.56
N SER A 291 10.72 21.10 -9.76
CA SER A 291 10.51 22.26 -8.91
C SER A 291 10.16 21.84 -7.49
N LYS A 292 10.31 22.75 -6.53
CA LYS A 292 9.88 22.49 -5.15
C LYS A 292 8.39 22.17 -5.09
N GLU A 293 7.59 22.86 -5.88
CA GLU A 293 6.14 22.66 -5.96
C GLU A 293 5.79 21.24 -6.46
N GLU A 294 6.48 20.74 -7.49
CA GLU A 294 6.31 19.36 -7.97
C GLU A 294 6.63 18.33 -6.88
N TRP A 295 7.70 18.56 -6.11
CA TRP A 295 8.04 17.71 -4.96
C TRP A 295 6.97 17.76 -3.87
N LEU A 296 6.40 18.93 -3.58
CA LEU A 296 5.35 19.06 -2.56
C LEU A 296 4.04 18.40 -2.98
N GLU A 297 3.63 18.55 -4.25
CA GLU A 297 2.45 17.87 -4.80
C GLU A 297 2.64 16.35 -4.77
N ARG A 298 3.83 15.89 -5.17
CA ARG A 298 4.17 14.46 -5.10
C ARG A 298 4.14 13.94 -3.67
N GLY A 299 4.69 14.71 -2.73
CA GLY A 299 4.66 14.40 -1.30
C GLY A 299 3.25 14.25 -0.76
N GLN A 300 2.34 15.15 -1.14
CA GLN A 300 0.93 15.07 -0.75
C GLN A 300 0.26 13.83 -1.34
N SER A 301 0.45 13.56 -2.63
CA SER A 301 -0.09 12.36 -3.29
C SER A 301 0.38 11.05 -2.61
N MET A 302 1.64 11.01 -2.16
CA MET A 302 2.19 9.87 -1.41
C MET A 302 1.62 9.79 0.01
N MET A 303 1.41 10.94 0.64
CA MET A 303 0.80 11.07 1.97
C MET A 303 -0.60 10.47 2.01
N ASP A 304 -1.43 10.79 1.02
CA ASP A 304 -2.82 10.31 0.92
C ASP A 304 -2.87 8.78 0.73
N LYS A 305 -1.87 8.23 0.03
CA LYS A 305 -1.69 6.77 -0.14
C LYS A 305 -0.99 6.08 1.03
N LYS A 306 -0.69 6.83 2.10
CA LYS A 306 -0.01 6.34 3.32
C LYS A 306 1.41 5.84 3.07
N LEU A 307 2.06 6.30 2.00
CA LEU A 307 3.45 6.03 1.68
C LEU A 307 4.34 7.08 2.34
N TYR A 308 4.32 7.07 3.67
CA TYR A 308 4.84 8.16 4.49
C TYR A 308 6.36 8.36 4.33
N LYS A 309 7.12 7.27 4.14
CA LYS A 309 8.56 7.35 3.90
C LYS A 309 8.89 8.09 2.59
N GLN A 310 8.16 7.80 1.52
CA GLN A 310 8.32 8.47 0.23
C GLN A 310 7.80 9.91 0.30
N ALA A 311 6.72 10.16 1.03
CA ALA A 311 6.20 11.50 1.27
C ALA A 311 7.22 12.38 2.00
N ALA A 312 7.85 11.87 3.06
CA ALA A 312 8.90 12.57 3.81
C ALA A 312 10.08 12.95 2.91
N PHE A 313 10.54 12.02 2.07
CA PHE A 313 11.57 12.28 1.06
C PHE A 313 11.18 13.43 0.12
N CYS A 314 9.94 13.41 -0.39
CA CYS A 314 9.47 14.48 -1.27
C CYS A 314 9.38 15.83 -0.54
N PHE A 315 8.88 15.87 0.69
CA PHE A 315 8.82 17.12 1.47
C PHE A 315 10.19 17.66 1.84
N GLN A 316 11.19 16.79 2.04
CA GLN A 316 12.58 17.18 2.24
C GLN A 316 13.11 17.93 1.01
N HIS A 317 12.92 17.38 -0.19
CA HIS A 317 13.33 17.99 -1.46
C HIS A 317 12.52 19.26 -1.80
N GLY A 318 11.25 19.30 -1.43
CA GLY A 318 10.40 20.49 -1.51
C GLY A 318 10.74 21.58 -0.47
N GLY A 319 11.54 21.27 0.56
CA GLY A 319 11.94 22.21 1.61
C GLY A 319 10.93 22.39 2.77
N GLU A 320 9.88 21.58 2.82
CA GLU A 320 8.80 21.67 3.83
C GLU A 320 9.10 20.79 5.06
N ARG A 321 9.94 21.31 5.97
CA ARG A 321 10.39 20.58 7.16
C ARG A 321 9.26 20.09 8.07
N ARG A 322 8.18 20.86 8.20
CA ARG A 322 7.04 20.47 9.05
C ARG A 322 6.29 19.28 8.47
N LYS A 323 6.00 19.31 7.17
CA LYS A 323 5.33 18.19 6.48
C LYS A 323 6.22 16.95 6.46
N GLN A 324 7.54 17.13 6.27
CA GLN A 324 8.52 16.07 6.43
C GLN A 324 8.43 15.42 7.82
N ALA A 325 8.52 16.21 8.89
CA ALA A 325 8.44 15.70 10.25
C ALA A 325 7.11 14.97 10.53
N ALA A 326 5.98 15.47 10.02
CA ALA A 326 4.69 14.79 10.13
C ALA A 326 4.67 13.43 9.41
N ALA A 327 5.21 13.37 8.19
CA ALA A 327 5.32 12.14 7.42
C ALA A 327 6.25 11.12 8.11
N ASP A 328 7.42 11.55 8.59
CA ASP A 328 8.34 10.69 9.35
C ASP A 328 7.69 10.15 10.64
N ALA A 329 6.95 11.00 11.36
CA ALA A 329 6.19 10.58 12.55
C ALA A 329 5.15 9.50 12.22
N LEU A 330 4.40 9.68 11.13
CA LEU A 330 3.39 8.72 10.68
C LEU A 330 4.02 7.40 10.20
N ASN A 331 5.17 7.46 9.54
CA ASN A 331 5.95 6.28 9.19
C ASN A 331 6.35 5.48 10.44
N LEU A 332 6.90 6.13 11.46
CA LEU A 332 7.25 5.47 12.73
C LEU A 332 6.03 4.86 13.43
N VAL A 333 4.87 5.54 13.39
CA VAL A 333 3.62 5.01 13.92
C VAL A 333 3.19 3.75 13.18
N MET A 334 3.28 3.73 11.86
CA MET A 334 2.96 2.56 11.04
C MET A 334 3.91 1.40 11.35
N GLU A 335 5.22 1.62 11.28
CA GLU A 335 6.24 0.60 11.57
C GLU A 335 6.09 0.00 12.97
N SER A 336 5.81 0.85 13.98
CA SER A 336 5.59 0.38 15.35
C SER A 336 4.34 -0.49 15.50
N SER A 337 3.34 -0.31 14.64
CA SER A 337 2.08 -1.06 14.66
C SER A 337 2.21 -2.40 13.91
N GLU A 338 3.02 -2.42 12.86
CA GLU A 338 3.26 -3.60 12.02
C GLU A 338 4.30 -4.55 12.60
N ALA A 339 5.19 -4.06 13.46
CA ALA A 339 6.09 -4.88 14.25
C ALA A 339 5.26 -5.92 15.03
N LYS A 340 5.27 -7.17 14.56
CA LYS A 340 4.48 -8.28 15.10
C LYS A 340 4.51 -8.24 16.62
N SER A 341 3.34 -8.28 17.26
CA SER A 341 3.14 -8.33 18.73
C SER A 341 3.72 -9.60 19.42
N GLY A 342 4.75 -10.21 18.82
CA GLY A 342 5.39 -11.43 19.26
C GLY A 342 6.38 -11.21 20.39
N SER A 343 5.90 -11.39 21.62
CA SER A 343 6.56 -12.09 22.73
C SER A 343 7.94 -11.64 23.29
N ASN A 344 8.73 -10.78 22.63
CA ASN A 344 10.06 -10.40 23.09
C ASN A 344 10.07 -9.02 23.76
N SER A 345 10.70 -8.92 24.94
CA SER A 345 10.85 -7.66 25.69
C SER A 345 11.52 -6.55 24.85
N ARG A 346 12.49 -6.92 24.01
CA ARG A 346 13.26 -5.99 23.15
C ARG A 346 12.39 -5.30 22.08
N ASP A 347 11.47 -6.04 21.46
CA ASP A 347 10.61 -5.49 20.42
C ASP A 347 9.59 -4.51 21.01
N LYS A 348 9.09 -4.80 22.22
CA LYS A 348 8.23 -3.88 22.96
C LYS A 348 8.96 -2.57 23.32
N VAL A 349 10.22 -2.65 23.76
CA VAL A 349 11.04 -1.46 24.02
C VAL A 349 11.24 -0.66 22.73
N ARG A 350 11.52 -1.33 21.60
CA ARG A 350 11.67 -0.66 20.30
C ARG A 350 10.38 0.04 19.86
N GLN A 351 9.22 -0.60 20.00
CA GLN A 351 7.92 0.01 19.68
C GLN A 351 7.64 1.25 20.54
N VAL A 352 7.91 1.16 21.84
CA VAL A 352 7.76 2.29 22.77
C VAL A 352 8.68 3.45 22.38
N GLN A 353 9.93 3.16 22.02
CA GLN A 353 10.89 4.16 21.56
C GLN A 353 10.42 4.84 20.25
N MET A 354 10.01 4.05 19.25
CA MET A 354 9.48 4.59 17.98
C MET A 354 8.27 5.48 18.20
N ARG A 355 7.37 5.11 19.11
CA ARG A 355 6.20 5.93 19.48
C ARG A 355 6.58 7.23 20.18
N TYR A 356 7.62 7.20 21.01
CA TYR A 356 8.11 8.42 21.65
C TYR A 356 8.75 9.37 20.63
N GLU A 357 9.60 8.86 19.74
CA GLU A 357 10.23 9.63 18.67
C GLU A 357 9.19 10.23 17.71
N ALA A 358 8.18 9.45 17.31
CA ALA A 358 7.05 9.95 16.53
C ALA A 358 6.32 11.11 17.24
N ALA A 359 6.16 11.05 18.56
CA ALA A 359 5.54 12.14 19.29
C ALA A 359 6.37 13.43 19.25
N GLN A 360 7.70 13.34 19.28
CA GLN A 360 8.58 14.50 19.16
C GLN A 360 8.44 15.13 17.77
N LEU A 361 8.47 14.31 16.72
CA LEU A 361 8.30 14.76 15.35
C LEU A 361 6.93 15.40 15.10
N PHE A 362 5.83 14.86 15.65
CA PHE A 362 4.51 15.51 15.57
C PHE A 362 4.46 16.87 16.28
N LEU A 363 5.20 17.03 17.39
CA LEU A 363 5.30 18.31 18.09
C LEU A 363 6.14 19.32 17.30
N GLU A 364 7.18 18.87 16.58
CA GLU A 364 7.99 19.69 15.67
C GLU A 364 7.21 20.10 14.41
N ALA A 365 6.40 19.19 13.87
CA ALA A 365 5.55 19.41 12.71
C ALA A 365 4.34 20.32 13.00
N ARG A 366 4.10 20.66 14.27
CA ARG A 366 2.87 21.29 14.74
C ARG A 366 2.65 22.67 14.11
N GLU A 367 1.65 22.74 13.23
CA GLU A 367 1.03 24.00 12.83
C GLU A 367 -0.32 24.13 13.55
N GLY A 368 -0.36 24.90 14.64
CA GLY A 368 -1.59 25.07 15.43
C GLY A 368 -1.98 23.83 16.24
N VAL A 369 -3.16 23.25 16.01
CA VAL A 369 -3.73 22.12 16.80
C VAL A 369 -3.67 20.80 16.03
N THR A 370 -3.34 20.82 14.73
CA THR A 370 -3.51 19.70 13.79
C THR A 370 -2.91 18.37 14.26
N TRP A 371 -1.61 18.35 14.61
CA TRP A 371 -0.87 17.14 15.00
C TRP A 371 -0.80 16.88 16.51
N ALA A 372 -1.38 17.76 17.33
CA ALA A 372 -1.28 17.67 18.78
C ALA A 372 -2.04 16.46 19.37
N PRO A 373 -3.22 16.04 18.86
CA PRO A 373 -3.88 14.80 19.27
C PRO A 373 -3.06 13.54 18.98
N GLU A 374 -2.38 13.48 17.82
CA GLU A 374 -1.54 12.38 17.36
C GLU A 374 -0.27 12.29 18.21
N ALA A 375 0.36 13.43 18.51
CA ALA A 375 1.46 13.51 19.46
C ALA A 375 1.07 12.96 20.84
N ALA A 376 -0.09 13.37 21.36
CA ALA A 376 -0.60 12.88 22.65
C ALA A 376 -0.88 11.37 22.62
N ALA A 377 -1.42 10.86 21.51
CA ALA A 377 -1.64 9.43 21.34
C ALA A 377 -0.31 8.67 21.35
N CYS A 378 0.68 9.17 20.62
CA CYS A 378 2.02 8.60 20.56
C CYS A 378 2.72 8.60 21.93
N LEU A 379 2.63 9.68 22.70
CA LEU A 379 3.14 9.74 24.10
C LEU A 379 2.48 8.69 25.00
N ARG A 380 1.17 8.47 24.86
CA ARG A 380 0.45 7.45 25.64
C ARG A 380 0.99 6.06 25.35
N TYR A 381 1.18 5.71 24.08
CA TYR A 381 1.72 4.40 23.68
C TYR A 381 3.24 4.30 23.88
N GLY A 382 3.95 5.43 23.89
CA GLY A 382 5.37 5.57 24.19
C GLY A 382 5.71 5.52 25.67
N GLY A 383 4.76 5.18 26.56
CA GLY A 383 5.04 4.99 27.99
C GLY A 383 4.98 6.26 28.83
N TYR A 384 4.51 7.38 28.28
CA TYR A 384 4.39 8.67 28.97
C TYR A 384 2.91 9.13 29.11
N PRO A 385 2.05 8.35 29.81
CA PRO A 385 0.62 8.64 29.89
C PRO A 385 0.31 9.96 30.61
N MET A 386 1.15 10.42 31.53
CA MET A 386 0.94 11.69 32.23
C MET A 386 1.18 12.90 31.34
N LEU A 387 2.22 12.85 30.48
CA LEU A 387 2.47 13.89 29.49
C LEU A 387 1.37 13.89 28.41
N ALA A 388 0.96 12.71 27.96
CA ALA A 388 -0.19 12.56 27.06
C ALA A 388 -1.47 13.17 27.65
N ARG A 389 -1.72 12.93 28.94
CA ARG A 389 -2.87 13.50 29.65
C ARG A 389 -2.82 15.03 29.68
N GLN A 390 -1.67 15.62 30.04
CA GLN A 390 -1.51 17.06 30.07
C GLN A 390 -1.76 17.68 28.70
N LEU A 391 -1.23 17.05 27.64
CA LEU A 391 -1.44 17.51 26.27
C LEU A 391 -2.91 17.39 25.86
N TYR A 392 -3.59 16.27 26.16
CA TYR A 392 -5.03 16.15 25.90
C TYR A 392 -5.88 17.17 26.65
N LEU A 393 -5.53 17.50 27.90
CA LEU A 393 -6.23 18.53 28.68
C LEU A 393 -6.01 19.93 28.07
N ALA A 394 -4.78 20.24 27.64
CA ALA A 394 -4.47 21.50 26.96
C ALA A 394 -5.23 21.65 25.62
N LEU A 395 -5.60 20.52 24.99
CA LEU A 395 -6.43 20.47 23.78
C LEU A 395 -7.94 20.42 24.06
N GLY A 396 -8.37 20.46 25.32
CA GLY A 396 -9.78 20.34 25.70
C GLY A 396 -10.37 18.91 25.56
N ASN A 397 -9.56 17.90 25.25
CA ASN A 397 -10.01 16.52 25.09
C ASN A 397 -9.99 15.74 26.42
N THR A 398 -10.97 16.03 27.28
CA THR A 398 -11.12 15.40 28.60
C THR A 398 -11.31 13.88 28.54
N LYS A 399 -12.05 13.38 27.54
CA LYS A 399 -12.29 11.93 27.34
C LYS A 399 -11.00 11.15 27.09
N SER A 400 -10.10 11.67 26.26
CA SER A 400 -8.80 11.02 26.00
C SER A 400 -7.83 11.19 27.17
N ALA A 401 -7.89 12.31 27.88
CA ALA A 401 -7.12 12.55 29.10
C ALA A 401 -7.46 11.54 30.22
N GLU A 402 -8.74 11.21 30.41
CA GLU A 402 -9.19 10.21 31.39
C GLU A 402 -8.67 8.81 31.09
N LYS A 403 -8.61 8.42 29.80
CA LYS A 403 -8.05 7.13 29.37
C LYS A 403 -6.56 6.97 29.69
N CYS A 404 -5.87 8.06 30.00
CA CYS A 404 -4.45 8.05 30.38
C CYS A 404 -4.24 7.83 31.88
N LEU A 405 -5.29 7.85 32.71
CA LEU A 405 -5.17 7.57 34.14
C LEU A 405 -4.85 6.09 34.39
N PRO A 406 -4.02 5.77 35.39
CA PRO A 406 -3.84 4.40 35.83
C PRO A 406 -5.20 3.82 36.24
N ARG A 407 -5.50 2.59 35.82
CA ARG A 407 -6.71 1.90 36.27
C ARG A 407 -6.68 1.83 37.80
N ALA A 408 -7.72 2.36 38.44
CA ALA A 408 -7.88 2.23 39.89
C ALA A 408 -7.76 0.75 40.28
N PRO A 409 -7.08 0.43 41.40
CA PRO A 409 -7.05 -0.94 41.89
C PRO A 409 -8.51 -1.41 42.08
N ARG A 410 -8.87 -2.53 41.45
CA ARG A 410 -10.17 -3.17 41.67
C ARG A 410 -10.30 -3.33 43.19
N SER A 411 -11.28 -2.65 43.80
CA SER A 411 -11.46 -2.69 45.25
C SER A 411 -11.48 -4.16 45.68
N THR A 412 -10.46 -4.59 46.42
CA THR A 412 -10.52 -5.84 47.16
C THR A 412 -11.78 -5.75 48.02
N LYS A 413 -12.67 -6.74 47.85
CA LYS A 413 -13.92 -6.88 48.61
C LYS A 413 -13.72 -6.35 50.03
N VAL A 414 -14.44 -5.28 50.37
CA VAL A 414 -14.57 -4.83 51.76
C VAL A 414 -15.04 -6.05 52.57
N PRO A 415 -14.29 -6.53 53.57
CA PRO A 415 -14.80 -7.60 54.41
C PRO A 415 -16.06 -7.09 55.11
N ARG A 416 -17.14 -7.88 55.00
CA ARG A 416 -18.42 -7.61 55.65
C ARG A 416 -18.18 -7.29 57.13
N LYS A 417 -18.78 -6.18 57.60
CA LYS A 417 -18.86 -5.83 59.02
C LYS A 417 -19.34 -7.05 59.82
N VAL A 418 -18.53 -7.50 60.76
CA VAL A 418 -18.95 -8.40 61.84
C VAL A 418 -19.67 -7.53 62.88
N PRO A 419 -20.89 -7.86 63.32
CA PRO A 419 -21.55 -7.11 64.38
C PRO A 419 -20.89 -7.46 65.71
N ILE A 420 -20.21 -6.49 66.33
CA ILE A 420 -19.78 -6.60 67.73
C ILE A 420 -20.95 -6.10 68.58
N ALA A 421 -21.54 -7.02 69.34
CA ALA A 421 -22.46 -6.70 70.42
C ALA A 421 -21.68 -6.04 71.56
N VAL A 422 -22.05 -4.82 71.94
CA VAL A 422 -21.56 -4.17 73.16
C VAL A 422 -22.70 -4.17 74.15
N LYS A 423 -22.50 -4.91 75.25
CA LYS A 423 -23.28 -4.80 76.48
C LYS A 423 -22.87 -3.52 77.20
N SER A 424 -23.88 -2.89 77.80
CA SER A 424 -23.86 -1.80 78.76
C SER A 424 -22.80 -1.94 79.86
N ASN A 425 -22.15 -0.84 80.21
CA ASN A 425 -21.97 -0.46 81.61
C ASN A 425 -21.70 1.05 81.75
N GLU A 426 -22.26 1.57 82.84
CA GLU A 426 -22.29 2.96 83.31
C GLU A 426 -20.91 3.45 83.81
N GLY A 427 -20.72 4.77 83.84
CA GLY A 427 -19.57 5.43 84.47
C GLY A 427 -19.52 6.93 84.11
N GLU A 428 -19.51 7.77 85.13
CA GLU A 428 -19.76 9.22 85.16
C GLU A 428 -18.57 10.11 84.73
N GLU A 429 -18.84 11.42 84.71
CA GLU A 429 -17.93 12.60 84.68
C GLU A 429 -17.42 13.02 83.29
N GLU A 430 -17.39 14.29 82.87
CA GLU A 430 -17.73 15.61 83.45
C GLU A 430 -17.84 16.62 82.26
N GLU A 431 -18.59 17.71 82.45
CA GLU A 431 -18.77 18.80 81.49
C GLU A 431 -17.47 19.60 81.22
N GLU A 432 -17.21 20.02 79.96
CA GLU A 432 -16.91 21.43 79.70
C GLU A 432 -17.24 21.86 78.26
N LYS A 433 -17.90 23.02 78.18
CA LYS A 433 -18.45 23.67 76.98
C LYS A 433 -17.33 24.37 76.19
N THR A 434 -17.48 24.52 74.88
CA THR A 434 -17.77 25.83 74.24
C THR A 434 -17.82 25.80 72.70
N ASN A 435 -18.88 26.46 72.22
CA ASN A 435 -19.08 27.16 70.95
C ASN A 435 -19.13 26.41 69.61
N ALA A 436 -20.39 26.12 69.25
CA ALA A 436 -20.92 26.07 67.89
C ALA A 436 -20.91 27.46 67.19
N LYS A 437 -20.75 27.45 65.87
CA LYS A 437 -21.53 28.28 64.93
C LYS A 437 -21.71 27.51 63.62
N THR A 438 -22.88 26.90 63.48
CA THR A 438 -23.49 26.46 62.23
C THR A 438 -24.34 27.62 61.71
N THR A 439 -24.29 27.93 60.43
CA THR A 439 -25.38 28.65 59.74
C THR A 439 -25.52 28.13 58.31
N THR A 440 -26.58 27.34 58.13
CA THR A 440 -27.25 26.99 56.88
C THR A 440 -28.33 28.04 56.61
N VAL A 441 -28.50 28.49 55.36
CA VAL A 441 -29.80 28.96 54.82
C VAL A 441 -29.92 28.58 53.34
N SER A 442 -31.13 28.18 52.97
CA SER A 442 -31.62 27.64 51.70
C SER A 442 -32.45 28.67 50.89
N VAL A 443 -32.33 28.60 49.55
CA VAL A 443 -33.37 28.68 48.47
C VAL A 443 -34.20 29.98 48.22
N MET A 444 -34.21 30.48 46.96
CA MET A 444 -35.41 30.56 46.05
C MET A 444 -35.15 31.28 44.71
N HIS A 445 -35.85 30.81 43.67
CA HIS A 445 -36.01 31.33 42.29
C HIS A 445 -36.87 32.61 42.20
N VAL A 446 -36.66 33.44 41.17
CA VAL A 446 -37.73 34.17 40.44
C VAL A 446 -37.35 34.32 38.95
N ALA A 447 -38.33 34.14 38.07
CA ALA A 447 -38.30 34.27 36.60
C ALA A 447 -38.99 35.56 36.14
N GLU A 448 -38.74 36.02 34.91
CA GLU A 448 -39.62 36.82 34.00
C GLU A 448 -38.78 37.38 32.83
N LYS A 449 -39.30 37.87 31.69
CA LYS A 449 -40.26 37.42 30.66
C LYS A 449 -40.04 38.39 29.47
N GLU A 450 -40.38 37.97 28.24
CA GLU A 450 -40.19 38.69 26.97
C GLU A 450 -40.98 40.01 26.83
N GLN A 451 -40.53 40.92 25.93
CA GLN A 451 -41.40 41.56 24.91
C GLN A 451 -40.67 42.41 23.84
N ALA A 452 -41.04 42.12 22.58
CA ALA A 452 -41.41 42.99 21.44
C ALA A 452 -40.44 44.01 20.79
N ARG A 453 -40.32 43.91 19.45
CA ARG A 453 -40.10 45.04 18.51
C ARG A 453 -40.77 44.79 17.16
N THR A 454 -41.45 45.82 16.67
CA THR A 454 -41.74 46.24 15.28
C THR A 454 -41.25 47.72 15.18
N PRO A 455 -41.14 48.44 14.03
CA PRO A 455 -41.95 48.34 12.79
C PRO A 455 -41.23 48.51 11.44
N ASP A 456 -42.03 48.30 10.38
CA ASP A 456 -41.79 48.54 8.94
C ASP A 456 -41.46 50.00 8.58
N GLU A 457 -40.77 50.21 7.46
CA GLU A 457 -41.15 51.20 6.42
C GLU A 457 -40.46 50.89 5.08
N ILE A 458 -41.18 51.23 4.01
CA ILE A 458 -41.03 50.91 2.58
C ILE A 458 -40.24 52.02 1.87
N ASP A 459 -39.49 51.69 0.81
CA ASP A 459 -39.41 52.52 -0.40
C ASP A 459 -38.96 51.70 -1.61
N ASP A 460 -39.76 51.81 -2.68
CA ASP A 460 -39.55 51.30 -4.04
C ASP A 460 -38.60 52.22 -4.82
N ASP A 461 -37.83 51.66 -5.76
CA ASP A 461 -37.56 52.35 -7.04
C ASP A 461 -37.09 51.37 -8.14
N ASP A 462 -37.74 51.50 -9.29
CA ASP A 462 -37.64 50.73 -10.53
C ASP A 462 -36.30 50.87 -11.27
N ALA A 463 -35.85 49.80 -11.95
CA ALA A 463 -35.25 49.89 -13.30
C ALA A 463 -35.25 48.54 -14.04
N LYS A 464 -35.90 48.55 -15.21
CA LYS A 464 -36.02 47.49 -16.22
C LYS A 464 -34.68 47.22 -16.96
N ILE A 465 -34.50 46.01 -17.49
CA ILE A 465 -34.38 45.67 -18.93
C ILE A 465 -33.75 44.27 -19.10
N ASP A 466 -34.52 43.42 -19.79
CA ASP A 466 -34.23 42.39 -20.80
C ASP A 466 -33.13 41.31 -20.63
N ASP A 467 -33.57 40.11 -21.03
CA ASP A 467 -32.90 39.11 -21.84
C ASP A 467 -32.52 37.75 -21.22
N GLU A 468 -33.03 36.74 -21.95
CA GLU A 468 -32.48 35.41 -22.23
C GLU A 468 -32.74 34.25 -21.25
N GLU A 469 -33.55 33.31 -21.78
CA GLU A 469 -33.72 31.93 -21.33
C GLU A 469 -32.38 31.18 -21.44
N GLU A 470 -31.82 30.72 -20.31
CA GLU A 470 -30.84 29.65 -20.29
C GLU A 470 -31.19 28.66 -19.17
N GLU A 471 -31.46 27.41 -19.57
CA GLU A 471 -31.72 26.27 -18.69
C GLU A 471 -30.44 25.94 -17.90
N VAL A 472 -30.46 26.14 -16.58
CA VAL A 472 -29.43 25.67 -15.66
C VAL A 472 -29.88 24.35 -15.06
N TYR A 473 -29.07 23.30 -15.25
CA TYR A 473 -29.18 22.04 -14.53
C TYR A 473 -28.65 22.23 -13.11
N ASP A 474 -29.46 21.88 -12.11
CA ASP A 474 -29.05 21.80 -10.70
C ASP A 474 -27.96 20.72 -10.51
N GLU A 475 -26.77 21.14 -10.11
CA GLU A 475 -25.73 20.28 -9.52
C GLU A 475 -26.01 20.16 -8.02
N ASP A 476 -26.70 19.09 -7.62
CA ASP A 476 -26.74 18.63 -6.23
C ASP A 476 -25.45 17.83 -5.95
N ASP A 477 -24.46 18.49 -5.36
CA ASP A 477 -23.31 17.87 -4.69
C ASP A 477 -23.79 17.22 -3.38
N GLU A 478 -24.11 15.93 -3.41
CA GLU A 478 -24.18 15.09 -2.21
C GLU A 478 -22.86 14.34 -2.00
N ASP A 479 -22.14 14.75 -0.96
CA ASP A 479 -20.97 14.07 -0.40
C ASP A 479 -21.30 12.61 0.01
N GLU A 480 -20.89 11.62 -0.80
CA GLU A 480 -20.88 10.20 -0.39
C GLU A 480 -19.60 9.85 0.38
N ASP A 481 -19.76 9.67 1.70
CA ASP A 481 -18.77 9.11 2.62
C ASP A 481 -18.36 7.66 2.22
N ASP A 482 -17.15 7.51 1.68
CA ASP A 482 -16.52 6.23 1.39
C ASP A 482 -16.10 5.49 2.69
N VAL A 483 -16.99 4.65 3.23
CA VAL A 483 -16.70 3.76 4.37
C VAL A 483 -15.98 2.48 3.90
N ILE A 484 -14.65 2.52 3.85
CA ILE A 484 -13.81 1.33 3.63
C ILE A 484 -13.69 0.51 4.93
N LEU A 485 -14.34 -0.66 4.96
CA LEU A 485 -14.21 -1.68 6.01
C LEU A 485 -12.82 -2.35 5.99
N SER A 486 -11.92 -1.93 6.87
CA SER A 486 -10.69 -2.66 7.18
C SER A 486 -10.98 -3.89 8.05
N VAL A 487 -10.86 -5.09 7.48
CA VAL A 487 -10.94 -6.36 8.23
C VAL A 487 -9.62 -6.62 8.96
N LEU A 488 -9.61 -6.44 10.28
CA LEU A 488 -8.55 -6.92 11.16
C LEU A 488 -8.71 -8.43 11.43
N PRO A 489 -7.63 -9.23 11.45
CA PRO A 489 -7.73 -10.64 11.81
C PRO A 489 -7.93 -10.79 13.32
N SER A 490 -9.12 -11.24 13.71
CA SER A 490 -9.42 -11.67 15.09
C SER A 490 -8.70 -12.99 15.38
N GLY A 491 -7.87 -12.99 16.43
CA GLY A 491 -7.16 -14.18 16.90
C GLY A 491 -8.12 -15.22 17.45
N ASP A 492 -8.11 -16.41 16.86
CA ASP A 492 -8.91 -17.55 17.33
C ASP A 492 -8.16 -18.34 18.40
N GLY A 493 -8.71 -18.30 19.61
CA GLY A 493 -8.24 -19.03 20.78
C GLY A 493 -8.66 -20.49 20.71
N ARG A 494 -7.73 -21.38 20.32
CA ARG A 494 -7.92 -22.83 20.43
C ARG A 494 -8.03 -23.25 21.90
N ARG A 495 -9.27 -23.48 22.36
CA ARG A 495 -9.56 -24.28 23.55
C ARG A 495 -9.25 -25.77 23.27
N ARG A 496 -8.34 -26.34 24.06
CA ARG A 496 -8.12 -27.79 24.16
C ARG A 496 -9.29 -28.44 24.94
N PRO A 497 -9.78 -29.63 24.56
CA PRO A 497 -10.47 -30.50 25.50
C PRO A 497 -9.47 -31.40 26.25
N ARG A 498 -9.66 -31.49 27.57
CA ARG A 498 -8.99 -32.44 28.47
C ARG A 498 -9.55 -33.85 28.26
N GLY A 499 -8.67 -34.85 28.41
CA GLY A 499 -8.95 -36.26 28.19
C GLY A 499 -9.84 -36.94 29.24
N GLY A 500 -10.36 -38.09 28.84
CA GLY A 500 -10.85 -39.15 29.69
C GLY A 500 -10.17 -40.46 29.29
N ALA A 501 -9.48 -41.08 30.23
CA ALA A 501 -8.78 -42.35 30.08
C ALA A 501 -9.67 -43.52 30.51
N SER A 502 -9.63 -44.64 29.80
CA SER A 502 -9.78 -45.98 30.40
C SER A 502 -9.26 -47.10 29.49
N ARG A 503 -8.30 -47.86 30.04
CA ARG A 503 -8.07 -49.33 30.00
C ARG A 503 -8.62 -50.08 28.76
N GLY A 504 -7.87 -50.82 27.95
CA GLY A 504 -6.69 -51.64 28.19
C GLY A 504 -6.99 -53.09 27.81
N ARG A 505 -6.29 -53.69 26.82
CA ARG A 505 -6.01 -55.14 26.78
C ARG A 505 -4.93 -55.50 25.74
N ARG A 506 -4.10 -56.45 26.17
CA ARG A 506 -2.94 -57.06 25.50
C ARG A 506 -3.36 -58.07 24.41
N GLY A 507 -2.46 -58.27 23.47
CA GLY A 507 -2.35 -59.41 22.53
C GLY A 507 -1.72 -58.89 21.24
N GLY A 508 -0.48 -59.18 20.84
CA GLY A 508 0.24 -60.45 20.88
C GLY A 508 0.27 -61.00 19.45
N GLY A 509 1.39 -60.83 18.72
CA GLY A 509 1.51 -61.36 17.35
C GLY A 509 2.83 -61.02 16.68
N LYS A 510 3.86 -61.85 16.93
CA LYS A 510 5.08 -61.96 16.12
C LYS A 510 4.85 -63.02 15.02
N GLY A 511 5.45 -62.82 13.85
CA GLY A 511 5.66 -63.83 12.80
C GLY A 511 6.10 -63.14 11.51
N LYS A 512 7.38 -62.80 11.31
CA LYS A 512 8.51 -63.62 10.79
C LYS A 512 8.24 -64.33 9.45
N LYS A 513 9.15 -64.03 8.51
CA LYS A 513 9.40 -64.65 7.20
C LYS A 513 9.42 -66.18 7.25
N GLY A 514 8.84 -66.82 6.23
CA GLY A 514 9.14 -68.19 5.80
C GLY A 514 7.90 -69.00 5.37
N THR A 515 7.85 -69.31 4.06
CA THR A 515 6.85 -70.09 3.27
C THR A 515 5.44 -69.53 3.16
#